data_AF-A0ABD1VUA5-F1
#
_entry.id   AF-A0ABD1VUA5-F1
#
_cell.length_a   1.000
_cell.length_b   1.000
_cell.length_c   1.000
_cell.angle_alpha   90.00
_cell.angle_beta   90.00
_cell.angle_gamma   90.00
#
_symmetry.space_group_name_H-M   'P 1'
#
loop_
_entity.id
_entity.type
_entity.pdbx_description
1 polymer ?
#
loop_
_entity_poly.entity_id
_entity_poly.type
_entity_poly.pdbx_seq_one_letter_code
_entity_poly.pdbx_strand_id
1 'polypeptide(L)'
;MSNIFANKSIGRLTREATRIHINDFGILCGFQWPCLIQGISLRLGGSPLLRITGIDFPMPGFRPADGVEQTGRHLMNYCKRFNVLFECNANAKKWDTIKEKNSGGM
;
A
#
# COMPACT_ATOMS: atom_id res chain seq x y z
N MET A 1 5.46 -17.58 -0.98
CA MET A 1 6.62 -17.37 -1.87
C MET A 1 6.43 -16.22 -2.86
N SER A 2 5.21 -15.99 -3.41
CA SER A 2 4.91 -14.88 -4.34
C SER A 2 5.26 -13.48 -3.80
N ASN A 3 4.91 -13.18 -2.55
CA ASN A 3 5.10 -11.84 -1.95
C ASN A 3 6.58 -11.43 -1.89
N ILE A 4 7.50 -12.37 -1.67
CA ILE A 4 8.94 -12.08 -1.62
C ILE A 4 9.43 -11.63 -3.01
N PHE A 5 9.01 -12.34 -4.06
CA PHE A 5 9.37 -12.00 -5.43
C PHE A 5 8.80 -10.63 -5.83
N ALA A 6 7.52 -10.38 -5.55
CA ALA A 6 6.87 -9.10 -5.81
C ALA A 6 7.58 -7.95 -5.07
N ASN A 7 7.80 -8.08 -3.75
CA ASN A 7 8.44 -7.05 -2.95
C ASN A 7 9.89 -6.77 -3.39
N LYS A 8 10.66 -7.80 -3.74
CA LYS A 8 12.01 -7.63 -4.31
C LYS A 8 11.97 -6.89 -5.65
N SER A 9 11.01 -7.24 -6.52
CA SER A 9 10.85 -6.61 -7.84
C SER A 9 10.47 -5.14 -7.70
N ILE A 10 9.47 -4.83 -6.86
CA ILE A 10 9.07 -3.45 -6.54
C ILE A 10 10.26 -2.69 -5.96
N GLY A 11 10.94 -3.25 -4.96
CA GLY A 11 12.09 -2.62 -4.33
C GLY A 11 13.22 -2.29 -5.32
N ARG A 12 13.49 -3.20 -6.27
CA ARG A 12 14.48 -3.00 -7.35
C ARG A 12 14.05 -1.91 -8.32
N LEU A 13 12.81 -1.96 -8.81
CA LEU A 13 12.29 -1.01 -9.80
C LEU A 13 12.13 0.40 -9.25
N THR A 14 11.89 0.53 -7.94
CA THR A 14 11.67 1.81 -7.28
C THR A 14 12.92 2.32 -6.54
N ARG A 15 14.10 1.73 -6.76
CA ARG A 15 15.32 1.97 -5.96
C ARG A 15 15.65 3.45 -5.77
N GLU A 16 15.50 4.24 -6.82
CA GLU A 16 15.84 5.67 -6.85
C GLU A 16 14.60 6.57 -6.75
N ALA A 17 13.40 5.98 -6.68
CA ALA A 17 12.17 6.74 -6.60
C ALA A 17 12.04 7.41 -5.22
N THR A 18 11.71 8.71 -5.21
CA THR A 18 11.40 9.48 -4.01
C THR A 18 9.96 9.29 -3.54
N ARG A 19 9.09 8.77 -4.41
CA ARG A 19 7.68 8.47 -4.15
C ARG A 19 7.33 7.10 -4.74
N ILE A 20 6.62 6.28 -3.97
CA ILE A 20 6.11 4.97 -4.40
C ILE A 20 4.61 4.97 -4.18
N HIS A 21 3.82 4.73 -5.22
CA HIS A 21 2.39 4.52 -5.11
C HIS A 21 2.04 3.10 -5.57
N ILE A 22 1.47 2.32 -4.65
CA ILE A 22 1.03 0.95 -4.87
C ILE A 22 -0.50 0.94 -4.94
N ASN A 23 -1.05 0.34 -5.98
CA ASN A 23 -2.47 -0.01 -6.07
C ASN A 23 -2.58 -1.52 -5.85
N ASP A 24 -3.19 -1.92 -4.74
CA ASP A 24 -3.28 -3.32 -4.31
C ASP A 24 -4.72 -3.82 -4.41
N PHE A 25 -4.99 -4.67 -5.40
CA PHE A 25 -6.28 -5.30 -5.63
C PHE A 25 -6.33 -6.65 -4.90
N GLY A 26 -7.17 -6.74 -3.88
CA GLY A 26 -7.19 -7.86 -2.95
C GLY A 26 -6.18 -7.66 -1.81
N ILE A 27 -6.18 -6.48 -1.20
CA ILE A 27 -5.22 -6.13 -0.12
C ILE A 27 -5.37 -7.03 1.12
N LEU A 28 -6.54 -7.65 1.35
CA LEU A 28 -6.81 -8.52 2.49
C LEU A 28 -6.37 -7.83 3.81
N CYS A 29 -5.54 -8.52 4.61
CA CYS A 29 -4.97 -8.01 5.86
C CYS A 29 -3.68 -7.17 5.67
N GLY A 30 -3.21 -6.96 4.43
CA GLY A 30 -2.03 -6.14 4.12
C GLY A 30 -0.68 -6.77 4.48
N PHE A 31 -0.61 -8.07 4.78
CA PHE A 31 0.61 -8.74 5.27
C PHE A 31 1.78 -8.77 4.28
N GLN A 32 1.55 -8.48 3.00
CA GLN A 32 2.63 -8.35 2.03
C GLN A 32 3.51 -7.12 2.31
N TRP A 33 2.90 -6.01 2.72
CA TRP A 33 3.54 -4.70 2.71
C TRP A 33 4.55 -4.43 3.83
N PRO A 34 4.45 -5.01 5.06
CA PRO A 34 5.46 -4.84 6.11
C PRO A 34 6.90 -5.10 5.64
N CYS A 35 7.14 -6.18 4.89
CA CYS A 35 8.48 -6.48 4.37
C CYS A 35 9.00 -5.42 3.39
N LEU A 36 8.11 -4.87 2.55
CA LEU A 36 8.48 -3.78 1.64
C LEU A 36 8.77 -2.49 2.42
N ILE A 37 7.92 -2.14 3.39
CA ILE A 37 8.06 -0.94 4.24
C ILE A 37 9.42 -0.94 4.95
N GLN A 38 9.78 -2.07 5.58
CA GLN A 38 11.08 -2.22 6.22
C GLN A 38 12.24 -2.14 5.21
N GLY A 39 12.08 -2.73 4.02
CA GLY A 39 13.10 -2.66 2.97
C GLY A 39 13.36 -1.23 2.49
N ILE A 40 12.31 -0.43 2.27
CA ILE A 40 12.45 0.95 1.81
C ILE A 40 12.92 1.92 2.91
N SER A 41 12.64 1.62 4.18
CA SER A 41 13.14 2.45 5.30
C SER A 41 14.66 2.37 5.46
N LEU A 42 15.29 1.32 4.94
CA LEU A 42 16.74 1.09 5.00
C LEU A 42 17.51 1.68 3.82
N ARG A 43 16.86 2.43 2.93
CA ARG A 43 17.52 3.02 1.76
C ARG A 43 18.54 4.09 2.17
N LEU A 44 19.72 4.02 1.57
CA LEU A 44 20.71 5.09 1.61
C LEU A 44 20.11 6.32 0.91
N GLY A 45 20.00 7.44 1.62
CA GLY A 45 19.34 8.66 1.13
C GLY A 45 17.94 8.91 1.70
N GLY A 46 17.42 8.00 2.53
CA GLY A 46 16.14 8.16 3.23
C GLY A 46 14.99 7.36 2.62
N SER A 47 13.89 7.27 3.37
CA SER A 47 12.69 6.56 2.94
C SER A 47 11.91 7.39 1.91
N PRO A 48 11.35 6.78 0.86
CA PRO A 48 10.45 7.47 -0.04
C PRO A 48 9.10 7.71 0.63
N LEU A 49 8.32 8.67 0.10
CA LEU A 49 6.91 8.76 0.44
C LEU A 49 6.19 7.53 -0.14
N LEU A 50 5.57 6.74 0.73
CA LEU A 50 4.81 5.55 0.36
C LEU A 50 3.32 5.86 0.37
N ARG A 51 2.64 5.59 -0.74
CA ARG A 51 1.18 5.61 -0.83
C ARG A 51 0.68 4.21 -1.16
N ILE A 52 -0.27 3.70 -0.39
CA ILE A 52 -0.98 2.45 -0.72
C ILE A 52 -2.45 2.75 -0.92
N THR A 53 -2.95 2.42 -2.11
CA THR A 53 -4.39 2.34 -2.38
C THR A 53 -4.80 0.88 -2.28
N GLY A 54 -5.37 0.51 -1.13
CA GLY A 54 -5.85 -0.83 -0.86
C GLY A 54 -7.28 -1.00 -1.33
N ILE A 55 -7.52 -2.01 -2.15
CA ILE A 55 -8.82 -2.30 -2.74
C ILE A 55 -9.21 -3.71 -2.32
N ASP A 56 -10.42 -3.86 -1.81
CA ASP A 56 -10.99 -5.17 -1.55
C ASP A 56 -12.51 -5.15 -1.75
N PHE A 57 -13.11 -6.33 -1.77
CA PHE A 57 -14.55 -6.45 -1.84
C PHE A 57 -15.21 -5.87 -0.57
N PRO A 58 -16.38 -5.22 -0.72
CA PRO A 58 -17.18 -4.79 0.43
C PRO A 58 -17.50 -5.95 1.36
N MET A 59 -17.25 -5.75 2.65
CA MET A 59 -17.71 -6.68 3.69
C MET A 59 -19.25 -6.68 3.76
N PRO A 60 -19.89 -7.83 4.08
CA PRO A 60 -21.32 -7.86 4.32
C PRO A 60 -21.70 -7.06 5.58
N GLY A 61 -22.92 -6.52 5.60
CA GLY A 61 -23.46 -5.76 6.74
C GLY A 61 -23.28 -4.24 6.63
N PHE A 62 -23.34 -3.56 7.77
CA PHE A 62 -23.43 -2.08 7.83
C PHE A 62 -22.11 -1.35 7.63
N ARG A 63 -20.98 -2.07 7.63
CA ARG A 63 -19.64 -1.47 7.57
C ARG A 63 -18.80 -2.10 6.44
N PRO A 64 -19.14 -1.82 5.17
CA PRO A 64 -18.53 -2.46 4.02
C PRO A 64 -17.03 -2.19 3.88
N ALA A 65 -16.54 -1.06 4.41
CA ALA A 65 -15.14 -0.64 4.32
C ALA A 65 -14.27 -1.03 5.53
N ASP A 66 -14.84 -1.64 6.57
CA ASP A 66 -14.13 -1.85 7.84
C ASP A 66 -12.83 -2.62 7.70
N GLY A 67 -12.83 -3.68 6.89
CA GLY A 67 -11.65 -4.51 6.65
C GLY A 67 -10.51 -3.70 6.05
N VAL A 68 -10.77 -3.03 4.92
CA VAL A 68 -9.75 -2.23 4.21
C VAL A 68 -9.29 -1.02 5.04
N GLU A 69 -10.19 -0.38 5.80
CA GLU A 69 -9.82 0.71 6.69
C GLU A 69 -8.95 0.25 7.87
N GLN A 70 -9.27 -0.92 8.45
CA GLN A 70 -8.46 -1.51 9.52
C GLN A 70 -7.07 -1.88 9.01
N THR A 71 -6.98 -2.50 7.83
CA THR A 71 -5.70 -2.77 7.16
C THR A 71 -4.92 -1.48 6.93
N GLY A 72 -5.56 -0.40 6.44
CA GLY A 72 -4.94 0.91 6.29
C GLY A 72 -4.37 1.48 7.59
N ARG A 73 -5.11 1.38 8.70
CA ARG A 73 -4.64 1.79 10.04
C ARG A 73 -3.43 0.97 10.51
N HIS A 74 -3.44 -0.34 10.29
CA HIS A 74 -2.30 -1.20 10.65
C HIS A 74 -1.04 -0.84 9.85
N LEU A 75 -1.18 -0.63 8.53
CA LEU A 75 -0.06 -0.22 7.68
C LEU A 75 0.48 1.16 8.07
N MET A 76 -0.39 2.11 8.40
CA MET A 76 0.01 3.42 8.89
C MET A 76 0.82 3.33 10.19
N ASN A 77 0.36 2.52 11.15
CA ASN A 77 1.09 2.29 12.40
C ASN A 77 2.45 1.64 12.17
N TYR A 78 2.53 0.70 11.22
CA TYR A 78 3.79 0.07 10.85
C TYR A 78 4.75 1.08 10.18
N CYS A 79 4.27 1.93 9.27
CA CYS A 79 5.08 2.98 8.64
C CYS A 79 5.63 3.98 9.67
N LYS A 80 4.81 4.38 10.66
CA LYS A 80 5.25 5.22 11.79
C LYS A 80 6.41 4.58 12.55
N ARG A 81 6.35 3.27 12.82
CA ARG A 81 7.43 2.55 13.52
C ARG A 81 8.77 2.60 12.77
N PHE A 82 8.76 2.66 11.45
CA PHE A 82 9.96 2.70 10.60
C PHE A 82 10.28 4.09 10.04
N ASN A 83 9.61 5.14 10.53
CA ASN A 83 9.77 6.53 10.05
C ASN A 83 9.61 6.65 8.51
N VAL A 84 8.61 5.96 7.96
CA VAL A 84 8.23 6.07 6.55
C VAL A 84 7.03 7.01 6.43
N LEU A 85 7.16 8.05 5.60
CA LEU A 85 6.04 8.92 5.27
C LEU A 85 4.99 8.12 4.49
N PHE A 86 3.74 8.14 4.95
CA PHE A 86 2.71 7.22 4.48
C PHE A 86 1.36 7.88 4.22
N GLU A 87 0.77 7.55 3.06
CA GLU A 87 -0.60 7.85 2.67
C GLU A 87 -1.38 6.56 2.39
N CYS A 88 -2.62 6.48 2.86
CA CYS A 88 -3.49 5.33 2.59
C CYS A 88 -4.81 5.76 1.96
N ASN A 89 -5.24 5.03 0.94
CA ASN A 89 -6.58 5.12 0.39
C ASN A 89 -7.24 3.74 0.42
N ALA A 90 -8.15 3.53 1.36
CA ALA A 90 -8.87 2.28 1.54
C ALA A 90 -10.19 2.30 0.74
N ASN A 91 -10.36 1.35 -0.19
CA ASN A 91 -11.52 1.28 -1.06
C ASN A 91 -12.19 -0.09 -0.97
N ALA A 92 -13.39 -0.15 -0.41
CA ALA A 92 -14.26 -1.31 -0.48
C ALA A 92 -15.14 -1.22 -1.73
N LYS A 93 -14.69 -1.81 -2.84
CA LYS A 93 -15.37 -1.76 -4.15
C LYS A 93 -15.06 -3.01 -4.98
N LYS A 94 -16.00 -3.40 -5.83
CA LYS A 94 -15.73 -4.40 -6.89
C LYS A 94 -14.78 -3.81 -7.92
N TRP A 95 -13.85 -4.62 -8.42
CA TRP A 95 -12.74 -4.16 -9.25
C TRP A 95 -13.20 -3.56 -10.58
N ASP A 96 -14.26 -4.10 -11.18
CA ASP A 96 -14.91 -3.62 -12.40
C ASP A 96 -15.52 -2.21 -12.26
N THR A 97 -15.72 -1.72 -11.04
CA THR A 97 -16.27 -0.39 -10.76
C THR A 97 -15.20 0.68 -10.54
N ILE A 98 -13.92 0.30 -10.54
CA ILE A 98 -12.81 1.18 -10.23
C ILE A 98 -12.37 1.90 -11.49
N LYS A 99 -12.51 3.23 -11.49
CA LYS A 99 -12.00 4.11 -12.53
C LYS A 99 -10.62 4.59 -12.14
N GLU A 100 -9.69 4.56 -13.09
CA GLU A 100 -8.41 5.25 -12.95
C GLU A 100 -8.69 6.75 -12.77
N LYS A 101 -8.37 7.28 -11.60
CA LYS A 101 -8.23 8.73 -11.46
C LYS A 101 -6.80 9.03 -11.85
N ASN A 102 -6.62 9.69 -13.00
CA ASN A 102 -5.31 10.20 -13.42
C ASN A 102 -4.68 10.96 -12.26
N SER A 103 -3.60 10.40 -11.71
CA SER A 103 -2.73 11.08 -10.77
C SER A 103 -1.96 12.10 -11.59
N GLY A 104 -2.45 13.35 -11.63
CA GLY A 104 -1.83 14.42 -12.40
C GLY A 104 -0.32 14.49 -12.16
N GLY A 105 0.45 14.35 -13.23
CA GLY A 105 1.87 14.59 -13.21
C GLY A 105 2.16 16.07 -13.02
N MET A 106 3.07 16.35 -12.09
CA MET A 106 3.96 17.50 -12.10
C MET A 106 5.34 17.00 -11.68
#